data_AF-A0A814MBV4-F1
#
_entry.id   AF-A0A814MBV4-F1
#
_cell.length_a   1.000
_cell.length_b   1.000
_cell.length_c   1.000
_cell.angle_alpha   90.00
_cell.angle_beta   90.00
_cell.angle_gamma   90.00
#
_symmetry.space_group_name_H-M   'P 1'
#
loop_
_entity.id
_entity.type
_entity.pdbx_description
1 polymer ?
#
loop_
_entity_poly.entity_id
_entity_poly.type
_entity_poly.pdbx_seq_one_letter_code
_entity_poly.pdbx_strand_id
1 'polypeptide(L)'
;MSYDFTGGSLRLKGVSSIGKISKRKKKKDLTKIDHIASKSEQQHLQETGASTSSSTNTVRKEYRTQAEIAYQETMAKRLEEKILEKASKSHKQQVEELNSYLDKLTEYNDIPKGSIDQKSSAIDLILTNITYAWIGSIKRDYVQQLMNGCDDFYLHTKNAFNNDLTTSNYVYTCKKQVKNKQNMLTFTWKEHVGDNTYIIIGHMDLVQSAEPSIILCEMMDYNIQMANYLRKENEKKLKEIDLIKAEKLNALDRLSELVNIKKDTENELFRKVCI
;
A
#
# COMPACT_ATOMS: atom_id res chain seq x y z
N MET A 1 -34.36 16.51 -24.85
CA MET A 1 -33.18 16.39 -25.74
C MET A 1 -32.42 15.15 -25.32
N SER A 2 -32.29 14.16 -26.21
CA SER A 2 -31.52 12.93 -25.96
C SER A 2 -30.03 13.22 -26.16
N TYR A 3 -29.19 12.73 -25.25
CA TYR A 3 -27.73 12.77 -25.43
C TYR A 3 -27.27 11.42 -25.99
N ASP A 4 -26.89 11.43 -27.26
CA ASP A 4 -26.19 10.31 -27.89
C ASP A 4 -24.70 10.34 -27.54
N PHE A 5 -24.22 9.26 -26.92
CA PHE A 5 -22.80 9.04 -26.63
C PHE A 5 -22.12 8.41 -27.85
N THR A 6 -21.41 9.23 -28.65
CA THR A 6 -20.60 8.75 -29.78
C THR A 6 -19.15 8.51 -29.33
N GLY A 7 -18.78 7.24 -29.14
CA GLY A 7 -17.42 6.82 -28.84
C GLY A 7 -16.47 7.03 -30.03
N GLY A 8 -15.70 8.12 -29.99
CA GLY A 8 -14.60 8.38 -30.92
C GLY A 8 -13.27 7.89 -30.36
N SER A 9 -12.56 7.05 -31.12
CA SER A 9 -11.20 6.59 -30.80
C SER A 9 -10.22 7.77 -30.72
N LEU A 10 -9.59 7.95 -29.56
CA LEU A 10 -8.60 8.98 -29.27
C LEU A 10 -7.35 8.76 -30.13
N ARG A 11 -7.18 9.57 -31.19
CA ARG A 11 -5.96 9.59 -32.00
C ARG A 11 -4.95 10.56 -31.41
N LEU A 12 -3.88 10.01 -30.83
CA LEU A 12 -2.74 10.80 -30.36
C LEU A 12 -2.01 11.41 -31.57
N LYS A 13 -2.08 12.73 -31.69
CA LYS A 13 -1.41 13.51 -32.73
C LYS A 13 0.07 13.60 -32.35
N GLY A 14 0.92 12.75 -32.93
CA GLY A 14 2.37 12.80 -32.65
C GLY A 14 3.26 11.70 -33.21
N VAL A 15 2.72 10.58 -33.73
CA VAL A 15 3.56 9.50 -34.29
C VAL A 15 3.21 9.23 -35.75
N SER A 16 3.72 10.11 -36.61
CA SER A 16 3.89 9.84 -38.02
C SER A 16 5.30 9.30 -38.23
N SER A 17 5.43 7.98 -38.41
CA SER A 17 6.43 7.27 -39.24
C SER A 17 6.77 5.90 -38.65
N ILE A 18 6.02 4.85 -39.01
CA ILE A 18 6.63 3.57 -39.41
C ILE A 18 5.62 2.82 -40.28
N GLY A 19 6.03 2.56 -41.51
CA GLY A 19 5.21 1.96 -42.54
C GLY A 19 4.85 0.51 -42.26
N LYS A 20 3.77 0.11 -42.93
CA LYS A 20 3.28 -1.26 -43.14
C LYS A 20 4.43 -2.28 -43.26
N ILE A 21 4.57 -3.18 -42.29
CA ILE A 21 5.35 -4.42 -42.47
C ILE A 21 4.39 -5.61 -42.49
N SER A 22 4.38 -6.23 -43.67
CA SER A 22 3.57 -7.38 -44.06
C SER A 22 3.80 -8.62 -43.19
N LYS A 23 2.70 -9.33 -42.94
CA LYS A 23 2.58 -10.69 -42.41
C LYS A 23 3.43 -11.71 -43.22
N ARG A 24 4.75 -11.81 -42.99
CA ARG A 24 5.54 -12.94 -43.51
C ARG A 24 6.88 -13.25 -42.81
N LYS A 25 7.14 -12.72 -41.60
CA LYS A 25 8.36 -13.02 -40.81
C LYS A 25 8.10 -13.59 -39.41
N LYS A 26 6.93 -14.17 -39.16
CA LYS A 26 6.58 -14.76 -37.85
C LYS A 26 6.53 -16.29 -37.91
N LYS A 27 7.64 -16.93 -38.32
CA LYS A 27 7.82 -18.41 -38.26
C LYS A 27 9.28 -18.87 -38.10
N LYS A 28 10.24 -17.99 -37.77
CA LYS A 28 11.64 -18.37 -37.52
C LYS A 28 12.20 -18.02 -36.13
N ASP A 29 11.43 -17.32 -35.29
CA ASP A 29 11.88 -16.90 -33.94
C ASP A 29 11.29 -17.74 -32.80
N LEU A 30 10.42 -18.72 -33.10
CA LEU A 30 9.84 -19.61 -32.07
C LEU A 30 10.69 -20.86 -31.78
N THR A 31 11.65 -21.23 -32.64
CA THR A 31 12.48 -22.43 -32.45
C THR A 31 13.84 -22.16 -31.79
N LYS A 32 14.11 -20.92 -31.36
CA LYS A 32 15.36 -20.56 -30.65
C LYS A 32 15.19 -20.34 -29.15
N ILE A 33 13.96 -20.27 -28.65
CA ILE A 33 13.67 -20.03 -27.22
C ILE A 33 13.68 -21.36 -26.44
N ASP A 34 13.26 -22.47 -27.05
CA ASP A 34 13.22 -23.79 -26.37
C ASP A 34 14.59 -24.44 -26.16
N HIS A 35 15.63 -24.02 -26.90
CA HIS A 35 16.97 -24.60 -26.79
C HIS A 35 17.92 -23.89 -25.81
N ILE A 36 17.53 -22.72 -25.28
CA ILE A 36 18.34 -21.97 -24.31
C ILE A 36 17.93 -22.31 -22.87
N ALA A 37 16.65 -22.62 -22.64
CA ALA A 37 16.13 -23.01 -21.32
C ALA A 37 16.64 -24.38 -20.84
N SER A 38 16.93 -25.30 -21.76
CA SER A 38 17.37 -26.67 -21.44
C SER A 38 18.88 -26.81 -21.16
N LYS A 39 19.66 -25.70 -21.16
CA LYS A 39 21.11 -25.73 -20.91
C LYS A 39 21.56 -24.96 -19.66
N SER A 40 20.68 -24.18 -19.02
CA SER A 40 21.00 -23.37 -17.84
C SER A 40 20.72 -24.06 -16.49
N GLU A 41 20.03 -25.20 -16.47
CA GLU A 41 19.68 -25.90 -15.22
C GLU A 41 20.75 -26.91 -14.72
N GLN A 42 21.83 -27.16 -15.48
CA GLN A 42 22.89 -28.11 -15.08
C GLN A 42 24.11 -27.47 -14.40
N GLN A 43 24.11 -26.17 -14.07
CA GLN A 43 25.31 -25.49 -13.53
C GLN A 43 25.14 -24.74 -12.20
N HIS A 44 24.15 -25.07 -11.37
CA HIS A 44 23.96 -24.40 -10.08
C HIS A 44 23.91 -25.35 -8.86
N LEU A 45 24.86 -26.27 -8.74
CA LEU A 45 25.03 -27.14 -7.56
C LEU A 45 26.51 -27.32 -7.15
N GLN A 46 27.25 -26.21 -7.07
CA GLN A 46 28.54 -26.18 -6.37
C GLN A 46 28.89 -24.75 -5.96
N GLU A 47 29.59 -24.63 -4.82
CA GLU A 47 30.20 -23.43 -4.24
C GLU A 47 29.36 -22.60 -3.26
N THR A 48 29.15 -23.18 -2.06
CA THR A 48 29.41 -22.44 -0.81
C THR A 48 30.22 -23.33 0.14
N GLY A 49 31.50 -23.01 0.35
CA GLY A 49 32.37 -23.73 1.30
C GLY A 49 33.83 -23.25 1.35
N ALA A 50 34.06 -22.15 2.07
CA ALA A 50 35.31 -21.78 2.77
C ALA A 50 36.59 -21.37 2.00
N SER A 51 36.85 -20.05 2.07
CA SER A 51 38.08 -19.38 2.56
C SER A 51 39.45 -19.59 1.90
N THR A 52 39.96 -18.46 1.40
CA THR A 52 41.30 -17.90 1.67
C THR A 52 42.56 -18.73 1.37
N SER A 53 43.38 -18.12 0.51
CA SER A 53 44.85 -18.14 0.40
C SER A 53 45.54 -19.18 -0.51
N SER A 54 46.17 -18.58 -1.53
CA SER A 54 47.50 -18.87 -2.04
C SER A 54 47.73 -20.10 -2.94
N SER A 55 47.93 -19.76 -4.22
CA SER A 55 49.01 -20.19 -5.11
C SER A 55 49.19 -21.68 -5.48
N THR A 56 49.43 -21.84 -6.79
CA THR A 56 50.00 -22.97 -7.54
C THR A 56 49.04 -23.95 -8.20
N ASN A 57 49.21 -23.95 -9.53
CA ASN A 57 48.54 -24.74 -10.54
C ASN A 57 48.98 -26.21 -10.43
N THR A 58 48.17 -27.09 -9.84
CA THR A 58 48.27 -28.55 -10.00
C THR A 58 46.88 -29.21 -9.86
N VAL A 59 46.61 -30.16 -10.75
CA VAL A 59 45.37 -30.95 -10.87
C VAL A 59 44.96 -31.56 -9.51
N ARG A 60 43.84 -31.12 -8.92
CA ARG A 60 43.23 -31.76 -7.75
C ARG A 60 41.91 -32.43 -8.14
N LYS A 61 41.91 -33.77 -8.15
CA LYS A 61 40.68 -34.57 -8.04
C LYS A 61 40.03 -34.23 -6.69
N GLU A 62 38.84 -33.63 -6.72
CA GLU A 62 38.02 -33.44 -5.53
C GLU A 62 37.58 -34.80 -4.97
N TYR A 63 38.14 -35.20 -3.84
CA TYR A 63 37.62 -36.32 -3.05
C TYR A 63 36.54 -35.78 -2.11
N ARG A 64 35.27 -35.77 -2.56
CA ARG A 64 34.13 -35.51 -1.67
C ARG A 64 33.95 -36.67 -0.70
N THR A 65 33.63 -36.34 0.54
CA THR A 65 33.33 -37.36 1.57
C THR A 65 31.95 -37.99 1.32
N GLN A 66 31.74 -39.26 1.69
CA GLN A 66 30.46 -39.95 1.50
C GLN A 66 29.28 -39.19 2.16
N ALA A 67 29.52 -38.49 3.26
CA ALA A 67 28.52 -37.67 3.95
C ALA A 67 28.11 -36.43 3.14
N GLU A 68 29.07 -35.80 2.45
CA GLU A 68 28.83 -34.61 1.63
C GLU A 68 28.07 -34.96 0.34
N ILE A 69 28.38 -36.12 -0.26
CA ILE A 69 27.64 -36.67 -1.41
C ILE A 69 26.19 -36.96 -1.02
N ALA A 70 25.97 -37.64 0.11
CA ALA A 70 24.61 -37.92 0.61
C ALA A 70 23.82 -36.62 0.91
N TYR A 71 24.47 -35.60 1.46
CA TYR A 71 23.84 -34.31 1.70
C TYR A 71 23.45 -33.60 0.39
N GLN A 72 24.35 -33.57 -0.59
CA GLN A 72 24.06 -32.98 -1.91
C GLN A 72 22.91 -33.71 -2.62
N GLU A 73 22.87 -35.05 -2.55
CA GLU A 73 21.78 -35.85 -3.12
C GLU A 73 20.44 -35.56 -2.43
N THR A 74 20.41 -35.45 -1.10
CA THR A 74 19.17 -35.13 -0.38
C THR A 74 18.68 -33.72 -0.67
N MET A 75 19.58 -32.75 -0.83
CA MET A 75 19.23 -31.38 -1.21
C MET A 75 18.75 -31.29 -2.64
N ALA A 76 19.40 -32.01 -3.57
CA ALA A 76 18.97 -32.09 -4.96
C ALA A 76 17.55 -32.69 -5.06
N LYS A 77 17.26 -33.78 -4.34
CA LYS A 77 15.91 -34.38 -4.30
C LYS A 77 14.84 -33.41 -3.77
N ARG A 78 15.12 -32.69 -2.69
CA ARG A 78 14.19 -31.68 -2.14
C ARG A 78 13.95 -30.52 -3.08
N LEU A 79 14.97 -30.12 -3.83
CA LEU A 79 14.88 -29.03 -4.79
C LEU A 79 14.06 -29.45 -6.02
N GLU A 80 14.28 -30.67 -6.50
CA GLU A 80 13.49 -31.28 -7.57
C GLU A 80 12.01 -31.41 -7.19
N GLU A 81 11.71 -31.87 -5.96
CA GLU A 81 10.35 -31.92 -5.43
C GLU A 81 9.69 -30.54 -5.41
N LYS A 82 10.39 -29.48 -4.98
CA LYS A 82 9.88 -28.11 -4.98
C LYS A 82 9.64 -27.55 -6.39
N ILE A 83 10.49 -27.91 -7.35
CA ILE A 83 10.31 -27.51 -8.76
C ILE A 83 9.09 -28.21 -9.34
N LEU A 84 8.96 -29.51 -9.10
CA LEU A 84 7.83 -30.29 -9.57
C LEU A 84 6.52 -29.79 -8.94
N GLU A 85 6.53 -29.48 -7.64
CA GLU A 85 5.38 -28.92 -6.94
C GLU A 85 4.98 -27.57 -7.55
N LYS A 86 5.93 -26.64 -7.75
CA LYS A 86 5.67 -25.33 -8.39
C LYS A 86 5.19 -25.45 -9.84
N ALA A 87 5.71 -26.41 -10.60
CA ALA A 87 5.30 -26.65 -11.98
C ALA A 87 3.93 -27.35 -12.07
N SER A 88 3.57 -28.16 -11.08
CA SER A 88 2.29 -28.88 -11.01
C SER A 88 1.11 -28.01 -10.54
N LYS A 89 1.39 -26.87 -9.89
CA LYS A 89 0.36 -25.96 -9.38
C LYS A 89 -0.39 -25.30 -10.53
N SER A 90 -1.70 -25.57 -10.60
CA SER A 90 -2.61 -24.88 -11.53
C SER A 90 -2.79 -23.41 -11.13
N HIS A 91 -3.12 -22.53 -12.08
CA HIS A 91 -3.40 -21.11 -11.82
C HIS A 91 -4.42 -20.92 -10.69
N LYS A 92 -5.42 -21.82 -10.59
CA LYS A 92 -6.40 -21.81 -9.51
C LYS A 92 -5.75 -22.01 -8.12
N GLN A 93 -4.80 -22.93 -7.99
CA GLN A 93 -4.09 -23.19 -6.74
C GLN A 93 -3.13 -22.06 -6.40
N GLN A 94 -2.51 -21.43 -7.40
CA GLN A 94 -1.69 -20.23 -7.20
C GLN A 94 -2.53 -19.05 -6.71
N VAL A 95 -3.75 -18.89 -7.24
CA VAL A 95 -4.70 -17.87 -6.77
C VAL A 95 -5.22 -18.19 -5.36
N GLU A 96 -5.50 -19.45 -5.03
CA GLU A 96 -5.88 -19.87 -3.67
C GLU A 96 -4.75 -19.68 -2.65
N GLU A 97 -3.50 -19.97 -3.02
CA GLU A 97 -2.32 -19.75 -2.18
C GLU A 97 -2.05 -18.24 -1.99
N LEU A 98 -2.25 -17.44 -3.03
CA LEU A 98 -2.20 -15.98 -2.96
C LEU A 98 -3.30 -15.42 -2.07
N ASN A 99 -4.54 -15.90 -2.21
CA ASN A 99 -5.65 -15.49 -1.35
C ASN A 99 -5.42 -15.89 0.11
N SER A 100 -4.92 -17.11 0.37
CA SER A 100 -4.57 -17.54 1.73
C SER A 100 -3.41 -16.72 2.31
N TYR A 101 -2.44 -16.32 1.48
CA TYR A 101 -1.35 -15.43 1.90
C TYR A 101 -1.85 -14.00 2.19
N LEU A 102 -2.76 -13.48 1.37
CA LEU A 102 -3.42 -12.20 1.59
C LEU A 102 -4.30 -12.24 2.86
N ASP A 103 -5.02 -13.33 3.10
CA ASP A 103 -5.82 -13.54 4.31
C ASP A 103 -4.93 -13.62 5.56
N LYS A 104 -3.75 -14.25 5.48
CA LYS A 104 -2.75 -14.21 6.57
C LYS A 104 -2.17 -12.81 6.79
N LEU A 105 -2.04 -12.01 5.74
CA LEU A 105 -1.68 -10.59 5.85
C LEU A 105 -2.86 -9.74 6.37
N THR A 106 -4.11 -10.22 6.28
CA THR A 106 -5.28 -9.52 6.85
C THR A 106 -5.40 -9.63 8.37
N GLU A 107 -4.67 -10.53 9.04
CA GLU A 107 -4.54 -10.47 10.52
C GLU A 107 -3.98 -9.12 11.02
N TYR A 108 -3.28 -8.37 10.17
CA TYR A 108 -2.80 -7.01 10.48
C TYR A 108 -3.75 -5.90 10.00
N ASN A 109 -4.78 -6.21 9.21
CA ASN A 109 -5.72 -5.23 8.64
C ASN A 109 -7.09 -5.23 9.31
N ASP A 110 -7.37 -6.14 10.24
CA ASP A 110 -8.48 -5.98 11.16
C ASP A 110 -8.10 -5.00 12.27
N ILE A 111 -8.20 -3.71 11.96
CA ILE A 111 -8.60 -2.74 12.98
C ILE A 111 -9.88 -3.32 13.56
N PRO A 112 -9.92 -3.72 14.85
CA PRO A 112 -11.17 -4.20 15.41
C PRO A 112 -12.16 -3.06 15.24
N LYS A 113 -13.18 -3.28 14.41
CA LYS A 113 -14.47 -2.60 14.53
C LYS A 113 -15.11 -3.12 15.81
N GLY A 114 -14.42 -2.93 16.93
CA GLY A 114 -14.84 -3.33 18.24
C GLY A 114 -16.06 -2.50 18.55
N SER A 115 -17.23 -3.14 18.46
CA SER A 115 -18.38 -2.89 19.33
C SER A 115 -18.49 -1.45 19.85
N ILE A 116 -18.54 -0.47 18.95
CA ILE A 116 -19.06 0.85 19.28
C ILE A 116 -20.57 0.64 19.24
N ASP A 117 -21.18 0.68 20.41
CA ASP A 117 -22.58 0.45 20.66
C ASP A 117 -23.47 0.94 19.52
N GLN A 118 -24.36 0.07 19.04
CA GLN A 118 -25.41 0.39 18.06
C GLN A 118 -26.44 1.44 18.59
N LYS A 119 -26.13 2.13 19.70
CA LYS A 119 -26.88 3.26 20.27
C LYS A 119 -26.16 4.62 20.12
N SER A 120 -24.98 4.64 19.50
CA SER A 120 -24.13 5.84 19.41
C SER A 120 -24.63 6.83 18.36
N SER A 121 -24.65 8.09 18.78
CA SER A 121 -24.58 9.28 17.95
C SER A 121 -23.80 9.09 16.64
N ALA A 122 -24.34 9.57 15.51
CA ALA A 122 -23.63 9.55 14.25
C ALA A 122 -22.52 10.60 14.18
N ILE A 123 -22.70 11.73 14.85
CA ILE A 123 -21.70 12.81 14.93
C ILE A 123 -21.81 13.45 16.32
N ASP A 124 -20.75 13.33 17.11
CA ASP A 124 -20.57 14.14 18.32
C ASP A 124 -19.62 15.29 18.00
N LEU A 125 -20.05 16.52 18.29
CA LEU A 125 -19.21 17.70 18.15
C LEU A 125 -19.05 18.36 19.50
N ILE A 126 -17.80 18.73 19.77
CA ILE A 126 -17.46 19.52 20.93
C ILE A 126 -16.74 20.77 20.42
N LEU A 127 -17.26 21.94 20.78
CA LEU A 127 -16.61 23.22 20.54
C LEU A 127 -16.10 23.76 21.86
N THR A 128 -14.84 24.15 21.94
CA THR A 128 -14.26 24.72 23.16
C THR A 128 -13.52 26.01 22.84
N ASN A 129 -13.54 26.95 23.78
CA ASN A 129 -12.67 28.14 23.75
C ASN A 129 -11.70 28.14 24.95
N ILE A 130 -11.36 26.94 25.44
CA ILE A 130 -10.56 26.67 26.66
C ILE A 130 -11.31 27.04 27.97
N THR A 131 -12.13 28.08 27.98
CA THR A 131 -12.90 28.50 29.17
C THR A 131 -14.26 27.82 29.26
N TYR A 132 -14.90 27.62 28.11
CA TYR A 132 -16.21 27.03 27.97
C TYR A 132 -16.16 25.92 26.93
N ALA A 133 -17.06 24.96 27.11
CA ALA A 133 -17.26 23.85 26.19
C ALA A 133 -18.75 23.76 25.84
N TRP A 134 -19.04 23.54 24.57
CA TRP A 134 -20.37 23.26 24.06
C TRP A 134 -20.38 21.90 23.39
N ILE A 135 -21.34 21.06 23.75
CA ILE A 135 -21.46 19.69 23.24
C ILE A 135 -22.77 19.59 22.48
N GLY A 136 -22.74 18.92 21.32
CA GLY A 136 -23.93 18.50 20.61
C GLY A 136 -23.72 17.18 19.92
N SER A 137 -24.81 16.48 19.71
CA SER A 137 -24.82 15.13 19.19
C SER A 137 -25.94 14.96 18.19
N ILE A 138 -25.63 14.45 17.01
CA ILE A 138 -26.60 14.11 15.98
C ILE A 138 -26.79 12.60 15.98
N LYS A 139 -28.02 12.14 16.18
CA LYS A 139 -28.35 10.72 16.10
C LYS A 139 -28.27 10.20 14.66
N ARG A 140 -27.89 8.95 14.52
CA ARG A 140 -27.76 8.27 13.22
C ARG A 140 -29.05 8.25 12.40
N ASP A 141 -30.19 8.06 13.05
CA ASP A 141 -31.51 8.05 12.39
C ASP A 141 -31.82 9.38 11.72
N TYR A 142 -31.41 10.49 12.34
CA TYR A 142 -31.61 11.83 11.79
C TYR A 142 -30.72 12.08 10.57
N VAL A 143 -29.46 11.64 10.63
CA VAL A 143 -28.56 11.68 9.46
C VAL A 143 -29.13 10.84 8.32
N GLN A 144 -29.67 9.66 8.62
CA GLN A 144 -30.25 8.78 7.61
C GLN A 144 -31.53 9.36 6.98
N GLN A 145 -32.35 10.08 7.75
CA GLN A 145 -33.51 10.82 7.23
C GLN A 145 -33.11 12.02 6.36
N LEU A 146 -32.00 12.70 6.69
CA LEU A 146 -31.45 13.77 5.85
C LEU A 146 -30.85 13.21 4.56
N MET A 147 -30.29 12.00 4.61
CA MET A 147 -29.73 11.27 3.47
C MET A 147 -30.81 10.58 2.60
N ASN A 148 -31.99 11.18 2.40
CA ASN A 148 -33.03 10.69 1.47
C ASN A 148 -32.51 10.63 0.01
N GLY A 149 -31.62 9.68 -0.30
CA GLY A 149 -31.03 9.40 -1.60
C GLY A 149 -29.68 10.05 -1.93
N CYS A 150 -29.12 10.92 -1.07
CA CYS A 150 -27.86 11.62 -1.34
C CYS A 150 -26.79 11.31 -0.27
N ASP A 151 -25.75 10.59 -0.65
CA ASP A 151 -24.52 10.42 0.15
C ASP A 151 -23.73 11.74 0.33
N ASP A 152 -24.18 12.80 -0.33
CA ASP A 152 -23.53 14.11 -0.37
C ASP A 152 -23.41 14.76 1.02
N PHE A 153 -24.43 14.68 1.89
CA PHE A 153 -24.39 15.36 3.19
C PHE A 153 -23.24 14.87 4.08
N TYR A 154 -23.04 13.56 4.18
CA TYR A 154 -21.97 12.99 5.00
C TYR A 154 -20.60 13.34 4.40
N LEU A 155 -20.46 13.25 3.08
CA LEU A 155 -19.21 13.57 2.39
C LEU A 155 -18.84 15.06 2.54
N HIS A 156 -19.77 15.97 2.29
CA HIS A 156 -19.54 17.41 2.47
C HIS A 156 -19.28 17.77 3.94
N THR A 157 -19.97 17.14 4.89
CA THR A 157 -19.72 17.37 6.32
C THR A 157 -18.36 16.83 6.76
N LYS A 158 -17.98 15.64 6.29
CA LYS A 158 -16.65 15.07 6.52
C LYS A 158 -15.55 15.94 5.92
N ASN A 159 -15.74 16.43 4.70
CA ASN A 159 -14.78 17.30 4.03
C ASN A 159 -14.68 18.67 4.71
N ALA A 160 -15.78 19.21 5.24
CA ALA A 160 -15.75 20.41 6.06
C ALA A 160 -14.89 20.20 7.31
N PHE A 161 -15.11 19.14 8.08
CA PHE A 161 -14.38 18.92 9.33
C PHE A 161 -12.99 18.31 9.15
N ASN A 162 -12.66 17.76 7.98
CA ASN A 162 -11.31 17.36 7.65
C ASN A 162 -10.45 18.61 7.45
N ASN A 163 -9.37 18.70 8.22
CA ASN A 163 -8.48 19.86 8.29
C ASN A 163 -7.54 19.98 7.07
N ASP A 164 -8.04 19.71 5.86
CA ASP A 164 -7.27 19.91 4.63
C ASP A 164 -7.34 21.40 4.25
N LEU A 165 -6.46 22.19 4.87
CA LEU A 165 -6.37 23.65 4.75
C LEU A 165 -6.06 24.13 3.33
N THR A 166 -5.73 23.22 2.40
CA THR A 166 -5.24 23.57 1.06
C THR A 166 -6.37 23.82 0.05
N THR A 167 -7.59 23.35 0.31
CA THR A 167 -8.72 23.38 -0.63
C THR A 167 -10.05 23.84 -0.01
N SER A 168 -10.08 24.12 1.30
CA SER A 168 -11.31 24.26 2.06
C SER A 168 -11.91 25.67 1.95
N ASN A 169 -12.88 25.81 1.05
CA ASN A 169 -13.79 26.95 0.94
C ASN A 169 -14.87 26.96 2.06
N TYR A 170 -14.59 26.39 3.23
CA TYR A 170 -15.60 26.22 4.28
C TYR A 170 -15.60 27.39 5.27
N VAL A 171 -16.79 27.90 5.58
CA VAL A 171 -17.00 28.97 6.54
C VAL A 171 -17.85 28.47 7.70
N TYR A 172 -17.34 28.70 8.91
CA TYR A 172 -17.99 28.33 10.16
C TYR A 172 -18.58 29.55 10.84
N THR A 173 -19.84 29.44 11.28
CA THR A 173 -20.51 30.50 12.01
C THR A 173 -21.11 29.96 13.29
N CYS A 174 -20.91 30.69 14.39
CA CYS A 174 -21.42 30.35 15.71
C CYS A 174 -22.34 31.48 16.19
N LYS A 175 -23.59 31.16 16.52
CA LYS A 175 -24.56 32.12 17.08
C LYS A 175 -24.98 31.69 18.47
N LYS A 176 -24.72 32.52 19.48
CA LYS A 176 -25.17 32.28 20.85
C LYS A 176 -26.68 32.45 20.92
N GLN A 177 -27.37 31.47 21.49
CA GLN A 177 -28.81 31.48 21.72
C GLN A 177 -29.10 31.12 23.17
N VAL A 178 -30.19 31.64 23.72
CA VAL A 178 -30.70 31.23 25.03
C VAL A 178 -32.07 30.61 24.79
N LYS A 179 -32.18 29.29 24.98
CA LYS A 179 -33.45 28.56 24.92
C LYS A 179 -33.64 27.86 26.26
N ASN A 180 -34.85 27.92 26.83
CA ASN A 180 -35.20 27.22 28.08
C ASN A 180 -34.24 27.50 29.26
N LYS A 181 -33.75 28.74 29.41
CA LYS A 181 -32.76 29.15 30.43
C LYS A 181 -31.39 28.45 30.31
N GLN A 182 -31.14 27.71 29.22
CA GLN A 182 -29.85 27.13 28.91
C GLN A 182 -29.14 27.97 27.85
N ASN A 183 -27.84 28.18 28.06
CA ASN A 183 -26.98 28.79 27.05
C ASN A 183 -26.69 27.75 25.97
N MET A 184 -27.13 28.05 24.76
CA MET A 184 -26.91 27.22 23.59
C MET A 184 -26.08 27.96 22.55
N LEU A 185 -25.43 27.21 21.68
CA LEU A 185 -24.67 27.73 20.56
C LEU A 185 -25.14 27.03 19.29
N THR A 186 -25.73 27.79 18.37
CA THR A 186 -26.05 27.28 17.04
C THR A 186 -24.79 27.39 16.18
N PHE A 187 -24.20 26.25 15.90
CA PHE A 187 -23.06 26.08 14.99
C PHE A 187 -23.57 25.81 13.58
N THR A 188 -22.97 26.42 12.56
CA THR A 188 -23.35 26.23 11.16
C THR A 188 -22.10 26.23 10.29
N TRP A 189 -21.95 25.21 9.44
CA TRP A 189 -20.86 25.09 8.48
C TRP A 189 -21.39 25.21 7.05
N LYS A 190 -20.70 26.00 6.24
CA LYS A 190 -21.11 26.39 4.89
C LYS A 190 -19.96 26.23 3.92
N GLU A 191 -20.27 25.95 2.65
CA GLU A 191 -19.31 25.94 1.55
C GLU A 191 -19.43 27.22 0.74
N HIS A 192 -18.31 27.87 0.43
CA HIS A 192 -18.24 29.00 -0.49
C HIS A 192 -18.10 28.48 -1.93
N VAL A 193 -19.11 28.77 -2.75
CA VAL A 193 -19.22 28.23 -4.11
C VAL A 193 -18.77 29.23 -5.19
N GLY A 194 -18.53 30.49 -4.81
CA GLY A 194 -18.18 31.58 -5.71
C GLY A 194 -19.12 32.78 -5.55
N ASP A 195 -18.73 33.95 -6.06
CA ASP A 195 -19.55 35.18 -6.09
C ASP A 195 -20.18 35.56 -4.74
N ASN A 196 -19.43 35.44 -3.63
CA ASN A 196 -19.92 35.66 -2.26
C ASN A 196 -21.15 34.82 -1.88
N THR A 197 -21.40 33.71 -2.58
CA THR A 197 -22.52 32.81 -2.32
C THR A 197 -22.06 31.63 -1.47
N TYR A 198 -22.88 31.31 -0.46
CA TYR A 198 -22.60 30.24 0.51
C TYR A 198 -23.72 29.21 0.48
N ILE A 199 -23.36 27.94 0.34
CA ILE A 199 -24.28 26.81 0.52
C ILE A 199 -24.17 26.35 1.97
N ILE A 200 -25.31 26.29 2.66
CA ILE A 200 -25.36 25.74 4.02
C ILE A 200 -25.31 24.22 3.91
N ILE A 201 -24.25 23.62 4.44
CA ILE A 201 -24.10 22.17 4.46
C ILE A 201 -24.89 21.61 5.64
N GLY A 202 -24.72 22.21 6.82
CA GLY A 202 -25.42 21.76 8.02
C GLY A 202 -25.34 22.76 9.16
N HIS A 203 -26.16 22.50 10.17
CA HIS A 203 -26.17 23.23 11.43
C HIS A 203 -26.39 22.27 12.59
N MET A 204 -25.89 22.65 13.76
CA MET A 204 -26.11 21.92 15.00
C MET A 204 -26.26 22.87 16.17
N ASP A 205 -27.25 22.60 17.01
CA ASP A 205 -27.47 23.27 18.27
C ASP A 205 -26.66 22.56 19.37
N LEU A 206 -25.68 23.27 19.94
CA LEU A 206 -24.80 22.78 21.00
C LEU A 206 -25.26 23.33 22.36
N VAL A 207 -25.18 22.51 23.40
CA VAL A 207 -25.52 22.89 24.78
C VAL A 207 -24.25 23.19 25.55
N GLN A 208 -24.23 24.28 26.31
CA GLN A 208 -23.09 24.61 27.16
C GLN A 208 -22.93 23.56 28.27
N SER A 209 -21.73 22.98 28.39
CA SER A 209 -21.39 22.07 29.48
C SER A 209 -21.25 22.83 30.80
N ALA A 210 -21.67 22.19 31.90
CA ALA A 210 -21.45 22.69 33.26
C ALA A 210 -19.98 22.58 33.68
N GLU A 211 -19.26 21.56 33.18
CA GLU A 211 -17.90 21.22 33.58
C GLU A 211 -16.98 21.17 32.35
N PRO A 212 -16.53 22.34 31.86
CA PRO A 212 -15.66 22.42 30.68
C PRO A 212 -14.25 21.85 30.94
N SER A 213 -13.79 21.87 32.19
CA SER A 213 -12.47 21.35 32.58
C SER A 213 -12.33 19.85 32.34
N ILE A 214 -13.34 19.05 32.68
CA ILE A 214 -13.31 17.60 32.49
C ILE A 214 -13.19 17.25 31.01
N ILE A 215 -14.00 17.90 30.18
CA ILE A 215 -13.99 17.71 28.72
C ILE A 215 -12.60 18.04 28.14
N LEU A 216 -11.99 19.13 28.60
CA LEU A 216 -10.65 19.52 28.14
C LEU A 216 -9.58 18.52 28.58
N CYS A 217 -9.67 17.99 29.80
CA CYS A 217 -8.77 16.93 30.25
C CYS A 217 -8.92 15.68 29.38
N GLU A 218 -10.14 15.22 29.12
CA GLU A 218 -10.40 14.06 28.25
C GLU A 218 -9.85 14.27 26.84
N MET A 219 -10.02 15.47 26.27
CA MET A 219 -9.43 15.83 24.97
C MET A 219 -7.90 15.80 24.99
N MET A 220 -7.28 16.35 26.03
CA MET A 220 -5.83 16.35 26.16
C MET A 220 -5.28 14.94 26.33
N ASP A 221 -5.93 14.12 27.17
CA ASP A 221 -5.56 12.72 27.38
C ASP A 221 -5.66 11.92 26.08
N TYR A 222 -6.73 12.12 25.30
CA TYR A 222 -6.86 11.52 23.97
C TYR A 222 -5.72 11.95 23.04
N ASN A 223 -5.39 13.24 23.00
CA ASN A 223 -4.30 13.75 22.17
C ASN A 223 -2.94 13.16 22.57
N ILE A 224 -2.67 13.03 23.87
CA ILE A 224 -1.44 12.41 24.39
C ILE A 224 -1.39 10.93 24.02
N GLN A 225 -2.49 10.19 24.20
CA GLN A 225 -2.59 8.79 23.82
C GLN A 225 -2.36 8.60 22.33
N MET A 226 -3.00 9.42 21.49
CA MET A 226 -2.85 9.36 20.04
C MET A 226 -1.43 9.71 19.58
N ALA A 227 -0.80 10.74 20.17
CA ALA A 227 0.58 11.09 19.86
C ALA A 227 1.55 9.95 20.19
N ASN A 228 1.35 9.29 21.33
CA ASN A 228 2.14 8.12 21.72
C ASN A 228 1.92 6.92 20.79
N TYR A 229 0.68 6.68 20.36
CA TYR A 229 0.35 5.65 19.38
C TYR A 229 1.07 5.90 18.05
N LEU A 230 0.93 7.11 17.48
CA LEU A 230 1.57 7.48 16.22
C LEU A 230 3.09 7.42 16.30
N ARG A 231 3.69 7.79 17.45
CA ARG A 231 5.14 7.67 17.66
C ARG A 231 5.59 6.21 17.57
N LYS A 232 4.90 5.29 18.24
CA LYS A 232 5.20 3.85 18.17
C LYS A 232 5.01 3.29 16.77
N GLU A 233 3.96 3.72 16.07
CA GLU A 233 3.71 3.30 14.68
C GLU A 233 4.81 3.79 13.73
N ASN A 234 5.23 5.04 13.87
CA ASN A 234 6.33 5.61 13.09
C ASN A 234 7.67 4.91 13.37
N GLU A 235 7.95 4.55 14.62
CA GLU A 235 9.13 3.76 14.97
C GLU A 235 9.13 2.38 14.30
N LYS A 236 7.96 1.72 14.22
CA LYS A 236 7.84 0.45 13.49
C LYS A 236 8.12 0.63 12.00
N LYS A 237 7.48 1.62 11.36
CA LYS A 237 7.68 1.93 9.93
C LYS A 237 9.14 2.28 9.63
N LEU A 238 9.82 2.99 10.52
CA LEU A 238 11.22 3.35 10.33
C LEU A 238 12.14 2.12 10.35
N LYS A 239 11.90 1.17 11.26
CA LYS A 239 12.64 -0.11 11.30
C LYS A 239 12.43 -0.93 10.02
N GLU A 240 11.19 -0.97 9.53
CA GLU A 240 10.86 -1.66 8.28
C GLU A 240 11.57 -1.01 7.07
N ILE A 241 11.57 0.32 7.01
CA ILE A 241 12.30 1.07 5.98
C ILE A 241 13.80 0.73 6.01
N ASP A 242 14.40 0.65 7.19
CA ASP A 242 15.84 0.35 7.32
C ASP A 242 16.15 -1.10 6.94
N LEU A 243 15.26 -2.05 7.24
CA LEU A 243 15.36 -3.44 6.77
C LEU A 243 15.32 -3.50 5.24
N ILE A 244 14.33 -2.83 4.62
CA ILE A 244 14.17 -2.80 3.15
C ILE A 244 15.40 -2.17 2.49
N LYS A 245 15.98 -1.11 3.08
CA LYS A 245 17.21 -0.49 2.58
C LYS A 245 18.39 -1.47 2.63
N ALA A 246 18.54 -2.21 3.71
CA ALA A 246 19.61 -3.19 3.87
C ALA A 246 19.49 -4.34 2.85
N GLU A 247 18.27 -4.87 2.66
CA GLU A 247 17.99 -5.89 1.64
C GLU A 247 18.28 -5.37 0.22
N LYS A 248 17.87 -4.14 -0.08
CA LYS A 248 18.15 -3.49 -1.37
C LYS A 248 19.64 -3.34 -1.62
N LEU A 249 20.43 -2.97 -0.61
CA LEU A 249 21.88 -2.84 -0.73
C LEU A 249 22.53 -4.19 -1.05
N ASN A 250 22.16 -5.24 -0.30
CA ASN A 250 22.65 -6.60 -0.55
C ASN A 250 22.30 -7.10 -1.96
N ALA A 251 21.08 -6.82 -2.43
CA ALA A 251 20.67 -7.17 -3.79
C ALA A 251 21.51 -6.45 -4.87
N LEU A 252 21.88 -5.18 -4.63
CA LEU A 252 22.74 -4.41 -5.54
C LEU A 252 24.17 -4.97 -5.57
N ASP A 253 24.71 -5.35 -4.42
CA ASP A 253 26.05 -5.95 -4.33
C ASP A 253 26.11 -7.28 -5.10
N ARG A 254 25.12 -8.16 -4.90
CA ARG A 254 24.98 -9.42 -5.66
C ARG A 254 24.86 -9.17 -7.16
N LEU A 255 24.10 -8.15 -7.56
CA LEU A 255 23.95 -7.80 -8.98
C LEU A 255 25.28 -7.34 -9.58
N SER A 256 26.04 -6.52 -8.86
CA SER A 256 27.38 -6.07 -9.27
C SER A 256 28.33 -7.25 -9.48
N GLU A 257 28.33 -8.21 -8.54
CA GLU A 257 29.11 -9.45 -8.65
C GLU A 257 28.72 -10.25 -9.89
N LEU A 258 27.43 -10.48 -10.11
CA LEU A 258 26.93 -11.21 -11.28
C LEU A 258 27.25 -10.52 -12.61
N VAL A 259 27.21 -9.19 -12.65
CA VAL A 259 27.60 -8.40 -13.83
C VAL A 259 29.09 -8.58 -14.12
N ASN A 260 29.94 -8.57 -13.11
CA ASN A 260 31.38 -8.81 -13.26
C ASN A 260 31.65 -10.24 -13.74
N ILE A 261 31.05 -11.24 -13.11
CA ILE A 261 31.17 -12.66 -13.51
C ILE A 261 30.73 -12.82 -14.97
N LYS A 262 29.58 -12.25 -15.36
CA LYS A 262 29.10 -12.29 -16.75
C LYS A 262 30.12 -11.68 -17.71
N LYS A 263 30.64 -10.49 -17.40
CA LYS A 263 31.64 -9.82 -18.24
C LYS A 263 32.91 -10.66 -18.40
N ASP A 264 33.38 -11.30 -17.33
CA ASP A 264 34.56 -12.16 -17.38
C ASP A 264 34.32 -13.43 -18.21
N THR A 265 33.15 -14.07 -18.04
CA THR A 265 32.78 -15.24 -18.85
C THR A 265 32.63 -14.89 -20.35
N GLU A 266 32.05 -13.74 -20.68
CA GLU A 266 31.97 -13.24 -22.06
C GLU A 266 33.37 -13.05 -22.64
N ASN A 267 34.28 -12.39 -21.90
CA ASN A 267 35.67 -12.19 -22.32
C ASN A 267 36.40 -13.53 -22.55
N GLU A 268 36.20 -14.52 -21.68
CA GLU A 268 36.80 -15.85 -21.84
C GLU A 268 36.26 -16.57 -23.08
N LEU A 269 34.95 -16.51 -23.31
CA LEU A 269 34.31 -17.08 -24.51
C LEU A 269 34.83 -16.40 -25.78
N PHE A 270 34.96 -15.08 -25.81
CA PHE A 270 35.55 -14.36 -26.94
C PHE A 270 36.98 -14.82 -27.22
N ARG A 271 37.81 -15.02 -26.19
CA ARG A 271 39.18 -15.55 -26.37
C ARG A 271 39.19 -16.94 -26.98
N LYS A 272 38.27 -17.82 -26.57
CA LYS A 272 38.18 -19.20 -27.10
C LYS A 272 37.65 -19.28 -28.54
N VAL A 273 36.84 -18.32 -28.98
CA VAL A 273 36.25 -18.29 -30.33
C VAL A 273 37.17 -17.63 -31.37
N CYS A 274 38.06 -16.72 -30.94
CA CYS A 274 38.98 -16.00 -31.83
C CYS A 274 40.34 -16.70 -32.06
N ILE A 275 40.54 -17.92 -31.53
CA ILE A 275 41.69 -18.81 -31.79
C ILE A 275 41.20 -19.96 -32.67
#